data_AF-A0A975SH28-F1
#
_entry.id   AF-A0A975SH28-F1
#
_cell.length_a   1.000
_cell.length_b   1.000
_cell.length_c   1.000
_cell.angle_alpha   90.00
_cell.angle_beta   90.00
_cell.angle_gamma   90.00
#
_symmetry.space_group_name_H-M   'P 1'
#
loop_
_entity.id
_entity.type
_entity.pdbx_description
1 polymer ?
#
loop_
_entity_poly.entity_id
_entity_poly.type
_entity_poly.pdbx_seq_one_letter_code
_entity_poly.pdbx_strand_id
1 'polypeptide(L)'
;MTIYAAGAVCWRFDGGKIRILVIHRGQRNDVSLPKGKVEAGETLPETAVREVLEETGLAVDLGVPLGVTSYTMPNNRDKVVYYWAAEVSPEAHASSTFTPGVEVAGCEWMSLRKAKKALTYERDVEVLERFQLLIDQGVSRTFAIIALRHAKTIPGSEFDGPDSLRPLTHRGRTEANVIVPALRAFGPGVVVSSTARRCIETVTPFSESTEIRVRKTNLISQDAFEEGTSDVRHIVAKRVRKLTSAIVCAHGPVLPEIVREVGLAAGGTRQASLTRAGDLPVAGFSVLHLSVDKPGSGIIAIETHVPQLA
;
A
#
# COMPACT_ATOMS: atom_id res chain seq x y z
N MET A 1 14.66 7.63 -21.92
CA MET A 1 13.40 7.68 -21.17
C MET A 1 13.25 6.38 -20.38
N THR A 2 13.11 6.48 -19.06
CA THR A 2 13.00 5.33 -18.15
C THR A 2 11.63 4.68 -18.24
N ILE A 3 11.58 3.36 -18.19
CA ILE A 3 10.33 2.59 -18.07
C ILE A 3 10.14 2.16 -16.63
N TYR A 4 8.99 2.51 -16.08
CA TYR A 4 8.57 2.03 -14.77
C TYR A 4 7.74 0.76 -14.89
N ALA A 5 7.93 -0.11 -13.90
CA ALA A 5 7.27 -1.38 -13.78
C ALA A 5 7.05 -1.70 -12.30
N ALA A 6 6.08 -2.54 -12.01
CA ALA A 6 5.78 -2.97 -10.66
C ALA A 6 5.33 -4.43 -10.64
N GLY A 7 5.51 -5.09 -9.50
CA GLY A 7 5.02 -6.45 -9.28
C GLY A 7 5.21 -6.91 -7.85
N ALA A 8 5.14 -8.22 -7.62
CA ALA A 8 5.12 -8.75 -6.27
C ALA A 8 5.83 -10.10 -6.11
N VAL A 9 6.36 -10.33 -4.91
CA VAL A 9 6.64 -11.66 -4.40
C VAL A 9 5.33 -12.19 -3.81
N CYS A 10 4.59 -12.93 -4.62
CA CYS A 10 3.39 -13.62 -4.16
C CYS A 10 3.78 -14.85 -3.35
N TRP A 11 3.27 -14.95 -2.13
CA TRP A 11 3.63 -16.01 -1.19
C TRP A 11 2.42 -16.54 -0.44
N ARG A 12 2.47 -17.79 0.03
CA ARG A 12 1.43 -18.39 0.88
C ARG A 12 2.01 -19.40 1.86
N PHE A 13 1.25 -19.71 2.90
CA PHE A 13 1.51 -20.88 3.74
C PHE A 13 0.95 -22.16 3.11
N ASP A 14 1.74 -23.23 3.17
CA ASP A 14 1.40 -24.58 2.75
C ASP A 14 1.95 -25.57 3.78
N GLY A 15 1.08 -26.12 4.62
CA GLY A 15 1.50 -26.98 5.74
C GLY A 15 2.51 -26.30 6.68
N GLY A 16 2.31 -25.01 6.97
CA GLY A 16 3.21 -24.21 7.82
C GLY A 16 4.52 -23.77 7.15
N LYS A 17 4.71 -24.06 5.86
CA LYS A 17 5.90 -23.65 5.10
C LYS A 17 5.54 -22.57 4.08
N ILE A 18 6.43 -21.60 3.92
CA ILE A 18 6.26 -20.55 2.91
C ILE A 18 6.52 -21.13 1.52
N ARG A 19 5.58 -20.86 0.60
CA ARG A 19 5.71 -21.07 -0.83
C ARG A 19 5.73 -19.73 -1.55
N ILE A 20 6.57 -19.62 -2.56
CA ILE A 20 6.72 -18.47 -3.44
C ILE A 20 6.20 -18.86 -4.81
N LEU A 21 5.40 -17.98 -5.40
CA LEU A 21 4.96 -18.11 -6.78
C LEU A 21 6.06 -17.62 -7.72
N VAL A 22 6.36 -18.41 -8.75
CA VAL A 22 7.13 -17.99 -9.91
C VAL A 22 6.30 -18.20 -11.17
N ILE A 23 6.56 -17.37 -12.19
CA ILE A 23 5.92 -17.48 -13.50
C ILE A 23 6.95 -17.91 -14.55
N HIS A 24 6.51 -18.77 -15.46
CA HIS A 24 7.27 -19.23 -16.62
C HIS A 24 6.78 -18.46 -17.85
N ARG A 25 7.66 -17.65 -18.47
CA ARG A 25 7.26 -16.78 -19.59
C ARG A 25 7.68 -17.41 -20.92
N GLY A 26 6.73 -18.04 -21.60
CA GLY A 26 6.98 -18.88 -22.77
C GLY A 26 7.74 -18.16 -23.89
N GLN A 27 7.31 -16.94 -24.26
CA GLN A 27 7.97 -16.14 -25.31
C GLN A 27 9.41 -15.75 -24.99
N ARG A 28 9.74 -15.57 -23.70
CA ARG A 28 11.08 -15.17 -23.26
C ARG A 28 11.96 -16.34 -22.85
N ASN A 29 11.35 -17.51 -22.67
CA ASN A 29 11.98 -18.72 -22.15
C ASN A 29 12.73 -18.47 -20.83
N ASP A 30 12.08 -17.77 -19.90
CA ASP A 30 12.63 -17.46 -18.59
C ASP A 30 11.62 -17.67 -17.45
N VAL A 31 12.15 -17.69 -16.22
CA VAL A 31 11.39 -17.77 -14.97
C VAL A 31 11.62 -16.48 -14.20
N SER A 32 10.53 -15.80 -13.83
CA SER A 32 10.59 -14.55 -13.07
C SER A 32 9.50 -14.44 -12.01
N LEU A 33 9.57 -13.37 -11.22
CA LEU A 33 8.44 -12.90 -10.41
C LEU A 33 7.40 -12.20 -11.30
N PRO A 34 6.11 -12.22 -10.91
CA PRO A 34 5.07 -11.50 -11.64
C PRO A 34 5.27 -9.99 -11.53
N LYS A 35 5.22 -9.30 -12.68
CA LYS A 35 5.50 -7.86 -12.85
C LYS A 35 5.36 -7.44 -14.31
N GLY A 36 4.77 -6.27 -14.52
CA GLY A 36 4.73 -5.62 -15.82
C GLY A 36 4.83 -4.10 -15.72
N LYS A 37 4.46 -3.42 -16.80
CA LYS A 37 4.78 -1.99 -16.98
C LYS A 37 3.66 -1.14 -16.40
N VAL A 38 4.04 0.02 -15.87
CA VAL A 38 3.07 1.04 -15.47
C VAL A 38 2.36 1.57 -16.70
N GLU A 39 1.03 1.55 -16.70
CA GLU A 39 0.21 2.15 -17.75
C GLU A 39 -0.01 3.65 -17.50
N ALA A 40 -0.53 4.35 -18.51
CA ALA A 40 -0.77 5.78 -18.40
C ALA A 40 -1.81 6.08 -17.31
N GLY A 41 -1.43 6.87 -16.32
CA GLY A 41 -2.29 7.25 -15.18
C GLY A 41 -2.25 6.29 -14.00
N GLU A 42 -1.55 5.15 -14.11
CA GLU A 42 -1.43 4.19 -13.01
C GLU A 42 -0.38 4.59 -11.98
N THR A 43 -0.66 4.23 -10.73
CA THR A 43 0.35 4.23 -9.67
C THR A 43 1.12 2.92 -9.62
N LEU A 44 2.33 2.92 -9.06
CA LEU A 44 3.12 1.68 -8.92
C LEU A 44 2.40 0.57 -8.11
N PRO A 45 1.73 0.87 -6.98
CA PRO A 45 0.96 -0.15 -6.25
C PRO A 45 -0.21 -0.72 -7.07
N GLU A 46 -0.92 0.13 -7.80
CA GLU A 46 -2.01 -0.28 -8.70
C GLU A 46 -1.50 -1.19 -9.82
N THR A 47 -0.41 -0.80 -10.49
CA THR A 47 0.26 -1.65 -11.48
C THR A 47 0.67 -2.99 -10.89
N ALA A 48 1.22 -3.04 -9.67
CA ALA A 48 1.66 -4.29 -9.06
C ALA A 48 0.50 -5.29 -8.88
N VAL A 49 -0.65 -4.83 -8.35
CA VAL A 49 -1.81 -5.71 -8.14
C VAL A 49 -2.48 -6.10 -9.45
N ARG A 50 -2.56 -5.19 -10.44
CA ARG A 50 -3.08 -5.49 -11.77
C ARG A 50 -2.25 -6.55 -12.47
N GLU A 51 -0.94 -6.37 -12.51
CA GLU A 51 -0.02 -7.29 -13.18
C GLU A 51 0.00 -8.67 -12.53
N VAL A 52 -0.08 -8.74 -11.18
CA VAL A 52 -0.25 -10.03 -10.49
C VAL A 52 -1.55 -10.71 -10.91
N LEU A 53 -2.66 -9.96 -10.97
CA LEU A 53 -3.94 -10.51 -11.40
C LEU A 53 -3.92 -10.99 -12.85
N GLU A 54 -3.33 -10.22 -13.76
CA GLU A 54 -3.22 -10.57 -15.19
C GLU A 54 -2.33 -11.80 -15.41
N GLU A 55 -1.15 -11.83 -14.80
CA GLU A 55 -0.16 -12.89 -15.04
C GLU A 55 -0.49 -14.19 -14.27
N THR A 56 -1.25 -14.11 -13.18
CA THR A 56 -1.42 -15.25 -12.24
C THR A 56 -2.86 -15.52 -11.82
N GLY A 57 -3.83 -14.70 -12.26
CA GLY A 57 -5.23 -14.82 -11.85
C GLY A 57 -5.47 -14.62 -10.35
N LEU A 58 -4.49 -14.13 -9.58
CA LEU A 58 -4.60 -13.96 -8.14
C LEU A 58 -4.96 -12.52 -7.79
N ALA A 59 -6.06 -12.35 -7.08
CA ALA A 59 -6.37 -11.09 -6.41
C ALA A 59 -5.58 -11.03 -5.09
N VAL A 60 -4.73 -10.01 -4.93
CA VAL A 60 -3.85 -9.86 -3.78
C VAL A 60 -3.86 -8.45 -3.23
N ASP A 61 -3.55 -8.32 -1.94
CA ASP A 61 -3.22 -7.06 -1.30
C ASP A 61 -1.70 -6.99 -1.07
N LEU A 62 -1.13 -5.79 -1.26
CA LEU A 62 0.29 -5.54 -1.04
C LEU A 62 0.59 -5.37 0.44
N GLY A 63 1.62 -6.07 0.89
CA GLY A 63 2.30 -5.87 2.16
C GLY A 63 3.53 -4.98 1.99
N VAL A 64 4.60 -5.29 2.72
CA VAL A 64 5.83 -4.47 2.73
C VAL A 64 6.51 -4.35 1.37
N PRO A 65 7.09 -3.18 1.04
CA PRO A 65 7.93 -3.02 -0.15
C PRO A 65 9.23 -3.82 0.00
N LEU A 66 9.62 -4.51 -1.07
CA LEU A 66 10.85 -5.31 -1.20
C LEU A 66 11.93 -4.60 -2.03
N GLY A 67 11.79 -3.29 -2.16
CA GLY A 67 12.74 -2.42 -2.83
C GLY A 67 12.59 -2.42 -4.35
N VAL A 68 13.66 -1.95 -4.99
CA VAL A 68 13.68 -1.61 -6.42
C VAL A 68 14.81 -2.37 -7.10
N THR A 69 14.60 -2.72 -8.36
CA THR A 69 15.64 -3.20 -9.27
C THR A 69 15.72 -2.28 -10.48
N SER A 70 16.93 -2.06 -11.02
CA SER A 70 17.14 -1.21 -12.20
C SER A 70 18.12 -1.87 -13.16
N TYR A 71 17.83 -1.82 -14.46
CA TYR A 71 18.73 -2.31 -15.51
C TYR A 71 18.45 -1.62 -16.84
N THR A 72 19.49 -1.51 -17.67
CA THR A 72 19.36 -0.99 -19.03
C THR A 72 18.94 -2.11 -19.98
N MET A 73 17.86 -1.90 -20.73
CA MET A 73 17.37 -2.85 -21.72
C MET A 73 18.17 -2.77 -23.03
N PRO A 74 18.07 -3.78 -23.93
CA PRO A 74 18.77 -3.77 -25.22
C PRO A 74 18.52 -2.55 -26.11
N ASN A 75 17.39 -1.85 -25.91
CA ASN A 75 17.08 -0.61 -26.61
C ASN A 75 17.59 0.66 -25.92
N ASN A 76 18.59 0.52 -25.05
CA ASN A 76 19.27 1.59 -24.32
C ASN A 76 18.35 2.46 -23.45
N ARG A 77 17.22 1.91 -23.00
CA ARG A 77 16.33 2.53 -22.02
C ARG A 77 16.47 1.83 -20.68
N ASP A 78 16.53 2.60 -19.61
CA ASP A 78 16.51 2.06 -18.26
C ASP A 78 15.11 1.55 -17.93
N LYS A 79 15.07 0.41 -17.24
CA LYS A 79 13.86 -0.17 -16.67
C LYS A 79 14.02 -0.28 -15.17
N VAL A 80 13.08 0.31 -14.45
CA VAL A 80 13.02 0.33 -12.98
C VAL A 80 11.78 -0.45 -12.54
N VAL A 81 11.97 -1.48 -11.71
CA VAL A 81 10.89 -2.33 -11.21
C VAL A 81 10.80 -2.24 -9.69
N TYR A 82 9.61 -1.92 -9.19
CA TYR A 82 9.27 -1.91 -7.78
C TYR A 82 8.58 -3.22 -7.39
N TYR A 83 8.95 -3.78 -6.24
CA TYR A 83 8.35 -5.01 -5.76
C TYR A 83 7.78 -4.86 -4.35
N TRP A 84 6.69 -5.56 -4.08
CA TRP A 84 6.09 -5.72 -2.75
C TRP A 84 5.96 -7.20 -2.39
N ALA A 85 5.87 -7.51 -1.10
CA ALA A 85 5.38 -8.81 -0.65
C ALA A 85 3.85 -8.84 -0.82
N ALA A 86 3.29 -9.97 -1.26
CA ALA A 86 1.83 -10.15 -1.37
C ALA A 86 1.45 -11.52 -0.82
N GLU A 87 0.74 -11.56 0.31
CA GLU A 87 0.22 -12.81 0.86
C GLU A 87 -1.02 -13.23 0.05
N VAL A 88 -1.01 -14.47 -0.43
CA VAL A 88 -2.15 -15.05 -1.14
C VAL A 88 -2.97 -15.85 -0.14
N SER A 89 -4.18 -15.37 0.14
CA SER A 89 -5.10 -16.07 1.05
C SER A 89 -5.53 -17.42 0.47
N PRO A 90 -5.99 -18.36 1.30
CA PRO A 90 -6.58 -19.61 0.83
C PRO A 90 -7.72 -19.39 -0.18
N GLU A 91 -8.57 -18.38 0.06
CA GLU A 91 -9.68 -18.01 -0.81
C GLU A 91 -9.18 -17.49 -2.15
N ALA A 92 -8.23 -16.55 -2.15
CA ALA A 92 -7.64 -16.00 -3.37
C ALA A 92 -6.92 -17.09 -4.20
N HIS A 93 -6.25 -18.03 -3.54
CA HIS A 93 -5.62 -19.17 -4.20
C HIS A 93 -6.66 -20.10 -4.85
N ALA A 94 -7.74 -20.40 -4.13
CA ALA A 94 -8.82 -21.26 -4.63
C ALA A 94 -9.64 -20.60 -5.76
N SER A 95 -9.76 -19.27 -5.75
CA SER A 95 -10.46 -18.48 -6.76
C SER A 95 -9.54 -18.00 -7.90
N SER A 96 -8.32 -18.51 -8.00
CA SER A 96 -7.39 -18.11 -9.06
C SER A 96 -8.00 -18.36 -10.44
N THR A 97 -7.96 -17.34 -11.30
CA THR A 97 -8.51 -17.40 -12.66
C THR A 97 -7.45 -17.68 -13.73
N PHE A 98 -6.24 -18.09 -13.31
CA PHE A 98 -5.11 -18.25 -14.23
C PHE A 98 -5.41 -19.23 -15.37
N THR A 99 -5.18 -18.77 -16.58
CA THR A 99 -5.14 -19.61 -17.78
C THR A 99 -3.80 -19.40 -18.48
N PRO A 100 -3.03 -20.47 -18.77
CA PRO A 100 -1.81 -20.36 -19.55
C PRO A 100 -2.04 -19.61 -20.86
N GLY A 101 -1.19 -18.62 -21.11
CA GLY A 101 -1.26 -17.77 -22.28
C GLY A 101 0.09 -17.67 -22.98
N VAL A 102 0.13 -16.78 -23.98
CA VAL A 102 1.33 -16.53 -24.77
C VAL A 102 2.44 -15.88 -23.93
N GLU A 103 2.07 -14.94 -23.05
CA GLU A 103 3.03 -14.25 -22.18
C GLU A 103 3.48 -15.13 -21.00
N VAL A 104 2.51 -15.69 -20.25
CA VAL A 104 2.76 -16.58 -19.11
C VAL A 104 2.29 -18.00 -19.45
N ALA A 105 3.24 -18.90 -19.64
CA ALA A 105 2.98 -20.30 -19.99
C ALA A 105 2.63 -21.16 -18.76
N GLY A 106 2.96 -20.70 -17.55
CA GLY A 106 2.63 -21.43 -16.33
C GLY A 106 3.03 -20.71 -15.05
N CYS A 107 2.37 -21.10 -13.96
CA CYS A 107 2.64 -20.63 -12.61
C CYS A 107 3.07 -21.82 -11.74
N GLU A 108 4.08 -21.64 -10.89
CA GLU A 108 4.55 -22.69 -10.00
C GLU A 108 4.81 -22.19 -8.57
N TRP A 109 4.32 -22.93 -7.58
CA TRP A 109 4.56 -22.67 -6.17
C TRP A 109 5.78 -23.45 -5.66
N MET A 110 6.83 -22.74 -5.30
CA MET A 110 8.11 -23.34 -4.88
C MET A 110 8.45 -22.98 -3.43
N SER A 111 9.26 -23.80 -2.76
CA SER A 111 9.95 -23.33 -1.54
C SER A 111 10.87 -22.17 -1.90
N LEU A 112 11.11 -21.22 -0.99
CA LEU A 112 11.98 -20.08 -1.23
C LEU A 112 13.38 -20.46 -1.79
N ARG A 113 14.01 -21.51 -1.25
CA ARG A 113 15.31 -22.02 -1.76
C ARG A 113 15.23 -22.50 -3.21
N LYS A 114 14.12 -23.13 -3.62
CA LYS A 114 13.91 -23.58 -4.99
C LYS A 114 13.62 -22.40 -5.91
N ALA A 115 12.77 -21.46 -5.49
CA ALA A 115 12.48 -20.25 -6.26
C ALA A 115 13.75 -19.46 -6.60
N LYS A 116 14.64 -19.23 -5.61
CA LYS A 116 15.93 -18.56 -5.83
C LYS A 116 16.82 -19.28 -6.87
N LYS A 117 16.75 -20.61 -6.95
CA LYS A 117 17.50 -21.40 -7.94
C LYS A 117 16.84 -21.42 -9.32
N ALA A 118 15.52 -21.25 -9.38
CA ALA A 118 14.75 -21.33 -10.62
C ALA A 118 14.71 -19.98 -11.36
N LEU A 119 14.72 -18.86 -10.62
CA LEU A 119 14.71 -17.53 -11.20
C LEU A 119 15.88 -17.32 -12.16
N THR A 120 15.58 -16.85 -13.37
CA THR A 120 16.58 -16.65 -14.43
C THR A 120 17.46 -15.44 -14.17
N TYR A 121 16.97 -14.45 -13.42
CA TYR A 121 17.66 -13.18 -13.22
C TYR A 121 18.08 -12.97 -11.76
N GLU A 122 19.36 -12.66 -11.57
CA GLU A 122 19.95 -12.37 -10.24
C GLU A 122 19.20 -11.26 -9.48
N ARG A 123 18.77 -10.21 -10.19
CA ARG A 123 17.96 -9.13 -9.59
C ARG A 123 16.63 -9.60 -8.97
N ASP A 124 16.00 -10.65 -9.50
CA ASP A 124 14.78 -11.21 -8.89
C ASP A 124 15.15 -12.07 -7.66
N VAL A 125 16.34 -12.68 -7.66
CA VAL A 125 16.89 -13.38 -6.48
C VAL A 125 17.16 -12.40 -5.35
N GLU A 126 17.74 -11.23 -5.63
CA GLU A 126 17.93 -10.16 -4.64
C GLU A 126 16.62 -9.72 -3.98
N VAL A 127 15.52 -9.65 -4.75
CA VAL A 127 14.19 -9.35 -4.21
C VAL A 127 13.73 -10.46 -3.24
N LEU A 128 13.95 -11.73 -3.59
CA LEU A 128 13.68 -12.86 -2.69
C LEU A 128 14.60 -12.90 -1.46
N GLU A 129 15.81 -12.36 -1.55
CA GLU A 129 16.70 -12.21 -0.41
C GLU A 129 16.21 -11.16 0.57
N ARG A 130 15.74 -10.01 0.07
CA ARG A 130 15.08 -8.99 0.91
C ARG A 130 13.84 -9.56 1.60
N PHE A 131 13.04 -10.35 0.88
CA PHE A 131 11.92 -11.06 1.49
C PHE A 131 12.37 -12.07 2.56
N GLN A 132 13.39 -12.89 2.28
CA GLN A 132 13.95 -13.84 3.24
C GLN A 132 14.41 -13.16 4.54
N LEU A 133 15.05 -11.99 4.45
CA LEU A 133 15.49 -11.24 5.63
C LEU A 133 14.32 -10.88 6.56
N LEU A 134 13.16 -10.53 6.00
CA LEU A 134 11.94 -10.27 6.79
C LEU A 134 11.44 -11.54 7.47
N ILE A 135 11.40 -12.67 6.74
CA ILE A 135 11.01 -13.96 7.28
C ILE A 135 11.95 -14.40 8.42
N ASP A 136 13.26 -14.23 8.26
CA ASP A 136 14.26 -14.58 9.27
C ASP A 136 14.13 -13.71 10.54
N GLN A 137 13.68 -12.46 10.36
CA GLN A 137 13.29 -11.58 11.45
C GLN A 137 11.92 -11.92 12.05
N GLY A 138 11.23 -12.95 11.54
CA GLY A 138 9.91 -13.39 11.97
C GLY A 138 8.79 -12.42 11.59
N VAL A 139 8.97 -11.67 10.50
CA VAL A 139 7.99 -10.76 9.91
C VAL A 139 7.56 -11.38 8.57
N SER A 140 6.50 -12.18 8.59
CA SER A 140 5.95 -12.76 7.37
C SER A 140 4.72 -12.00 6.89
N ARG A 141 3.74 -11.86 7.78
CA ARG A 141 2.49 -11.16 7.52
C ARG A 141 2.56 -9.74 8.02
N THR A 142 2.04 -8.83 7.22
CA THR A 142 2.00 -7.40 7.53
C THR A 142 0.63 -6.83 7.23
N PHE A 143 0.27 -5.78 7.95
CA PHE A 143 -0.89 -4.95 7.69
C PHE A 143 -0.48 -3.48 7.69
N ALA A 144 -1.31 -2.60 7.15
CA ALA A 144 -0.98 -1.19 7.00
C ALA A 144 -1.89 -0.26 7.79
N ILE A 145 -1.32 0.72 8.48
CA ILE A 145 -2.06 1.94 8.83
C ILE A 145 -1.75 2.98 7.75
N ILE A 146 -2.78 3.41 7.02
CA ILE A 146 -2.66 4.38 5.93
C ILE A 146 -3.09 5.75 6.44
N ALA A 147 -2.13 6.62 6.70
CA ALA A 147 -2.38 8.01 7.08
C ALA A 147 -2.65 8.82 5.80
N LEU A 148 -3.88 9.35 5.64
CA LEU A 148 -4.34 10.03 4.43
C LEU A 148 -4.69 11.49 4.74
N ARG A 149 -4.10 12.44 4.03
CA ARG A 149 -4.55 13.83 4.07
C ARG A 149 -5.78 14.02 3.20
N HIS A 150 -6.76 14.79 3.67
CA HIS A 150 -7.88 15.20 2.81
C HIS A 150 -7.40 15.86 1.51
N ALA A 151 -8.21 15.77 0.46
CA ALA A 151 -7.95 16.37 -0.85
C ALA A 151 -8.14 17.89 -0.85
N LYS A 152 -7.85 18.54 -1.99
CA LYS A 152 -7.87 20.01 -2.14
C LYS A 152 -9.25 20.62 -1.83
N THR A 153 -9.27 21.55 -0.88
CA THR A 153 -10.45 22.34 -0.49
C THR A 153 -10.40 23.77 -1.01
N ILE A 154 -11.55 24.44 -0.95
CA ILE A 154 -11.65 25.90 -1.09
C ILE A 154 -10.73 26.53 -0.02
N PRO A 155 -10.05 27.66 -0.30
CA PRO A 155 -9.33 28.41 0.73
C PRO A 155 -10.25 28.81 1.89
N GLY A 156 -9.73 28.79 3.12
CA GLY A 156 -10.55 29.13 4.31
C GLY A 156 -11.07 30.56 4.27
N SER A 157 -10.27 31.49 3.74
CA SER A 157 -10.63 32.89 3.53
C SER A 157 -11.78 33.11 2.54
N GLU A 158 -12.09 32.11 1.72
CA GLU A 158 -13.11 32.19 0.67
C GLU A 158 -14.37 31.35 1.00
N PHE A 159 -14.40 30.72 2.18
CA PHE A 159 -15.51 29.89 2.60
C PHE A 159 -16.33 30.59 3.69
N ASP A 160 -17.59 30.87 3.39
CA ASP A 160 -18.54 31.39 4.37
C ASP A 160 -19.16 30.23 5.17
N GLY A 161 -18.87 30.18 6.47
CA GLY A 161 -19.35 29.16 7.41
C GLY A 161 -18.26 28.46 8.21
N PRO A 162 -18.63 27.50 9.07
CA PRO A 162 -17.68 26.76 9.92
C PRO A 162 -16.65 25.98 9.08
N ASP A 163 -15.35 26.08 9.40
CA ASP A 163 -14.26 25.42 8.64
C ASP A 163 -14.49 23.90 8.47
N SER A 164 -15.07 23.25 9.48
CA SER A 164 -15.41 21.83 9.46
C SER A 164 -16.38 21.43 8.33
N LEU A 165 -17.17 22.38 7.80
CA LEU A 165 -18.11 22.19 6.69
C LEU A 165 -17.51 22.52 5.31
N ARG A 166 -16.25 22.96 5.25
CA ARG A 166 -15.59 23.35 4.00
C ARG A 166 -15.46 22.14 3.05
N PRO A 167 -15.99 22.24 1.81
CA PRO A 167 -16.01 21.13 0.86
C PRO A 167 -14.71 20.99 0.08
N LEU A 168 -14.58 19.86 -0.63
CA LEU A 168 -13.59 19.71 -1.69
C LEU A 168 -13.91 20.62 -2.88
N THR A 169 -12.85 21.10 -3.54
CA THR A 169 -12.93 21.72 -4.87
C THR A 169 -13.21 20.66 -5.95
N HIS A 170 -13.44 21.09 -7.19
CA HIS A 170 -13.48 20.17 -8.34
C HIS A 170 -12.19 19.35 -8.44
N ARG A 171 -11.02 20.01 -8.37
CA ARG A 171 -9.72 19.33 -8.32
C ARG A 171 -9.62 18.35 -7.15
N GLY A 172 -10.09 18.74 -5.96
CA GLY A 172 -10.09 17.87 -4.79
C GLY A 172 -10.94 16.62 -4.97
N ARG A 173 -12.07 16.72 -5.68
CA ARG A 173 -12.87 15.55 -6.07
C ARG A 173 -12.13 14.65 -7.06
N THR A 174 -11.41 15.22 -8.03
CA THR A 174 -10.55 14.44 -8.93
C THR A 174 -9.44 13.72 -8.15
N GLU A 175 -8.73 14.44 -7.28
CA GLU A 175 -7.70 13.89 -6.38
C GLU A 175 -8.25 12.73 -5.54
N ALA A 176 -9.44 12.88 -4.96
CA ALA A 176 -10.09 11.84 -4.17
C ALA A 176 -10.42 10.57 -4.97
N ASN A 177 -10.73 10.70 -6.27
CA ASN A 177 -11.00 9.55 -7.14
C ASN A 177 -9.70 8.84 -7.58
N VAL A 178 -8.69 9.60 -8.00
CA VAL A 178 -7.45 9.01 -8.56
C VAL A 178 -6.62 8.25 -7.53
N ILE A 179 -6.76 8.53 -6.23
CA ILE A 179 -6.05 7.78 -5.18
C ILE A 179 -6.71 6.44 -4.84
N VAL A 180 -7.94 6.18 -5.29
CA VAL A 180 -8.70 4.97 -4.90
C VAL A 180 -7.97 3.68 -5.30
N PRO A 181 -7.49 3.48 -6.54
CA PRO A 181 -6.81 2.24 -6.91
C PRO A 181 -5.56 1.99 -6.06
N ALA A 182 -4.76 3.03 -5.81
CA ALA A 182 -3.56 2.95 -4.99
C ALA A 182 -3.88 2.59 -3.52
N LEU A 183 -4.96 3.15 -2.95
CA LEU A 183 -5.42 2.79 -1.61
C LEU A 183 -5.93 1.35 -1.54
N ARG A 184 -6.66 0.89 -2.57
CA ARG A 184 -7.17 -0.48 -2.65
C ARG A 184 -6.07 -1.51 -2.72
N ALA A 185 -4.94 -1.19 -3.36
CA ALA A 185 -3.80 -2.09 -3.48
C ALA A 185 -3.26 -2.58 -2.12
N PHE A 186 -3.52 -1.88 -1.01
CA PHE A 186 -3.08 -2.28 0.34
C PHE A 186 -4.16 -2.95 1.21
N GLY A 187 -5.30 -3.32 0.61
CA GLY A 187 -6.37 -4.08 1.27
C GLY A 187 -6.96 -3.48 2.56
N PRO A 188 -7.19 -2.16 2.70
CA PRO A 188 -7.71 -1.63 3.96
C PRO A 188 -9.15 -2.07 4.19
N GLY A 189 -9.37 -2.90 5.22
CA GLY A 189 -10.70 -3.38 5.63
C GLY A 189 -11.50 -2.41 6.51
N VAL A 190 -10.92 -1.27 6.89
CA VAL A 190 -11.59 -0.24 7.70
C VAL A 190 -11.18 1.16 7.26
N VAL A 191 -12.16 2.07 7.20
CA VAL A 191 -11.93 3.50 7.02
C VAL A 191 -12.33 4.25 8.29
N VAL A 192 -11.40 5.03 8.85
CA VAL A 192 -11.65 6.01 9.91
C VAL A 192 -11.37 7.40 9.34
N SER A 193 -12.27 8.35 9.58
CA SER A 193 -12.12 9.70 9.06
C SER A 193 -12.51 10.74 10.11
N SER A 194 -11.83 11.87 10.10
CA SER A 194 -12.29 13.09 10.78
C SER A 194 -13.71 13.42 10.31
N THR A 195 -14.53 13.98 11.19
CA THR A 195 -15.91 14.40 10.87
C THR A 195 -16.01 15.55 9.87
N ALA A 196 -14.92 16.32 9.67
CA ALA A 196 -14.89 17.42 8.70
C ALA A 196 -15.30 16.96 7.29
N ARG A 197 -16.15 17.75 6.63
CA ARG A 197 -16.73 17.45 5.31
C ARG A 197 -15.68 17.06 4.28
N ARG A 198 -14.58 17.82 4.17
CA ARG A 198 -13.43 17.53 3.29
C ARG A 198 -12.82 16.13 3.52
N CYS A 199 -12.69 15.68 4.77
CA CYS A 199 -12.14 14.36 5.07
C CYS A 199 -13.11 13.25 4.67
N ILE A 200 -14.41 13.45 4.93
CA ILE A 200 -15.44 12.50 4.50
C ILE A 200 -15.50 12.41 2.98
N GLU A 201 -15.62 13.54 2.28
CA GLU A 201 -15.66 13.58 0.81
C GLU A 201 -14.41 12.98 0.16
N THR A 202 -13.24 13.06 0.80
CA THR A 202 -12.00 12.45 0.27
C THR A 202 -12.07 10.92 0.28
N VAL A 203 -12.66 10.31 1.31
CA VAL A 203 -12.73 8.84 1.42
C VAL A 203 -14.02 8.24 0.85
N THR A 204 -15.00 9.07 0.48
CA THR A 204 -16.28 8.61 -0.08
C THR A 204 -16.09 7.75 -1.33
N PRO A 205 -15.29 8.13 -2.36
CA PRO A 205 -15.10 7.28 -3.55
C PRO A 205 -14.54 5.90 -3.22
N PHE A 206 -13.58 5.83 -2.28
CA PHE A 206 -13.05 4.56 -1.79
C PHE A 206 -14.14 3.72 -1.11
N SER A 207 -14.90 4.33 -0.19
CA SER A 207 -15.97 3.70 0.57
C SER A 207 -17.07 3.13 -0.34
N GLU A 208 -17.48 3.88 -1.36
CA GLU A 208 -18.48 3.47 -2.33
C GLU A 208 -17.97 2.31 -3.21
N SER A 209 -16.73 2.37 -3.68
CA SER A 209 -16.16 1.31 -4.54
C SER A 209 -15.90 -0.02 -3.81
N THR A 210 -15.78 0.00 -2.48
CA THR A 210 -15.42 -1.17 -1.65
C THR A 210 -16.54 -1.62 -0.72
N GLU A 211 -17.63 -0.85 -0.63
CA GLU A 211 -18.71 -1.01 0.36
C GLU A 211 -18.25 -0.94 1.83
N ILE A 212 -17.03 -0.46 2.09
CA ILE A 212 -16.48 -0.32 3.44
C ILE A 212 -16.99 0.98 4.06
N ARG A 213 -17.82 0.86 5.12
CA ARG A 213 -18.38 2.02 5.82
C ARG A 213 -17.32 2.91 6.49
N VAL A 214 -17.41 4.21 6.25
CA VAL A 214 -16.60 5.24 6.94
C VAL A 214 -17.01 5.39 8.41
N ARG A 215 -16.06 5.16 9.32
CA ARG A 215 -16.21 5.43 10.76
C ARG A 215 -15.75 6.85 11.06
N LYS A 216 -16.69 7.73 11.36
CA LYS A 216 -16.42 9.14 11.64
C LYS A 216 -16.04 9.33 13.11
N THR A 217 -15.09 10.22 13.41
CA THR A 217 -14.73 10.58 14.79
C THR A 217 -14.23 12.01 14.88
N ASN A 218 -14.61 12.72 15.96
CA ASN A 218 -14.07 14.05 16.26
C ASN A 218 -12.64 13.98 16.83
N LEU A 219 -12.21 12.82 17.35
CA LEU A 219 -10.92 12.68 18.06
C LEU A 219 -9.68 12.85 17.17
N ILE A 220 -9.86 12.96 15.85
CA ILE A 220 -8.79 13.27 14.86
C ILE A 220 -9.15 14.48 14.00
N SER A 221 -10.14 15.29 14.40
CA SER A 221 -10.46 16.55 13.72
C SER A 221 -9.39 17.60 14.01
N GLN A 222 -9.29 18.60 13.12
CA GLN A 222 -8.37 19.72 13.31
C GLN A 222 -8.80 20.56 14.52
N ASP A 223 -10.08 20.87 14.66
CA ASP A 223 -10.64 21.64 15.78
C ASP A 223 -10.27 21.00 17.12
N ALA A 224 -10.50 19.68 17.27
CA ALA A 224 -10.18 18.97 18.51
C ALA A 224 -8.66 18.95 18.78
N PHE A 225 -7.84 18.91 17.74
CA PHE A 225 -6.38 18.96 17.88
C PHE A 225 -5.90 20.33 18.35
N GLU A 226 -6.44 21.40 17.77
CA GLU A 226 -6.11 22.80 18.15
C GLU A 226 -6.62 23.16 19.56
N GLU A 227 -7.78 22.64 19.95
CA GLU A 227 -8.36 22.82 21.29
C GLU A 227 -7.76 21.90 22.36
N GLY A 228 -6.90 20.95 21.98
CA GLY A 228 -6.33 19.96 22.91
C GLY A 228 -7.30 18.90 23.42
N THR A 229 -8.43 18.70 22.74
CA THR A 229 -9.47 17.70 23.06
C THR A 229 -9.40 16.45 22.19
N SER A 230 -8.47 16.39 21.24
CA SER A 230 -8.21 15.22 20.39
C SER A 230 -7.69 14.02 21.19
N ASP A 231 -7.88 12.82 20.65
CA ASP A 231 -7.30 11.59 21.21
C ASP A 231 -6.87 10.67 20.06
N VAL A 232 -5.83 11.14 19.35
CA VAL A 232 -5.22 10.42 18.22
C VAL A 232 -4.67 9.07 18.69
N ARG A 233 -4.06 9.05 19.88
CA ARG A 233 -3.50 7.84 20.50
C ARG A 233 -4.53 6.73 20.65
N HIS A 234 -5.72 7.03 21.18
CA HIS A 234 -6.79 6.04 21.32
C HIS A 234 -7.17 5.44 19.97
N ILE A 235 -7.38 6.29 18.96
CA ILE A 235 -7.81 5.87 17.63
C ILE A 235 -6.75 4.97 16.98
N VAL A 236 -5.49 5.41 16.98
CA VAL A 236 -4.38 4.67 16.39
C VAL A 236 -4.12 3.36 17.14
N ALA A 237 -4.00 3.38 18.47
CA ALA A 237 -3.78 2.17 19.27
C ALA A 237 -4.91 1.14 19.10
N LYS A 238 -6.15 1.61 18.91
CA LYS A 238 -7.29 0.73 18.58
C LYS A 238 -7.20 0.14 17.18
N ARG A 239 -6.58 0.82 16.20
CA ARG A 239 -6.36 0.27 14.85
C ARG A 239 -5.19 -0.71 14.83
N VAL A 240 -4.05 -0.36 15.40
CA VAL A 240 -2.87 -1.23 15.50
C VAL A 240 -3.21 -2.56 16.17
N ARG A 241 -3.94 -2.55 17.29
CA ARG A 241 -4.37 -3.78 17.98
C ARG A 241 -5.32 -4.69 17.18
N LYS A 242 -5.91 -4.22 16.08
CA LYS A 242 -6.79 -5.04 15.24
C LYS A 242 -6.05 -5.86 14.19
N LEU A 243 -4.77 -5.54 13.92
CA LEU A 243 -3.94 -6.26 12.95
C LEU A 243 -4.62 -6.37 11.57
N THR A 244 -5.33 -5.31 11.18
CA THR A 244 -6.05 -5.22 9.90
C THR A 244 -5.72 -3.88 9.27
N SER A 245 -5.47 -3.87 7.96
CA SER A 245 -5.17 -2.65 7.23
C SER A 245 -6.30 -1.62 7.36
N ALA A 246 -5.97 -0.35 7.57
CA ALA A 246 -6.96 0.70 7.80
C ALA A 246 -6.52 2.05 7.24
N ILE A 247 -7.46 2.77 6.64
CA ILE A 247 -7.30 4.18 6.28
C ILE A 247 -7.66 5.05 7.49
N VAL A 248 -6.82 6.05 7.79
CA VAL A 248 -7.04 7.12 8.76
C VAL A 248 -6.95 8.45 8.02
N CYS A 249 -8.09 9.02 7.65
CA CYS A 249 -8.14 10.30 6.94
C CYS A 249 -8.27 11.48 7.91
N ALA A 250 -7.34 12.42 7.81
CA ALA A 250 -7.23 13.56 8.72
C ALA A 250 -6.63 14.81 8.03
N HIS A 251 -6.16 15.74 8.85
CA HIS A 251 -5.70 17.08 8.47
C HIS A 251 -4.19 17.21 8.57
N GLY A 252 -3.63 18.17 7.84
CA GLY A 252 -2.19 18.46 7.85
C GLY A 252 -1.58 18.52 9.27
N PRO A 253 -2.13 19.31 10.20
CA PRO A 253 -1.61 19.39 11.57
C PRO A 253 -1.69 18.09 12.38
N VAL A 254 -2.66 17.22 12.08
CA VAL A 254 -2.94 15.99 12.85
C VAL A 254 -2.14 14.79 12.35
N LEU A 255 -1.76 14.77 11.07
CA LEU A 255 -1.06 13.64 10.44
C LEU A 255 0.31 13.32 11.07
N PRO A 256 1.16 14.30 11.44
CA PRO A 256 2.38 14.02 12.19
C PRO A 256 2.12 13.27 13.50
N GLU A 257 1.04 13.60 14.22
CA GLU A 257 0.67 12.89 15.45
C GLU A 257 0.18 11.47 15.15
N ILE A 258 -0.65 11.28 14.11
CA ILE A 258 -1.10 9.94 13.68
C ILE A 258 0.11 9.04 13.43
N VAL A 259 1.07 9.51 12.63
CA VAL A 259 2.28 8.75 12.29
C VAL A 259 3.14 8.46 13.53
N ARG A 260 3.29 9.45 14.42
CA ARG A 260 4.01 9.27 15.69
C ARG A 260 3.34 8.22 16.56
N GLU A 261 2.03 8.27 16.72
CA GLU A 261 1.27 7.31 17.54
C GLU A 261 1.29 5.90 16.93
N VAL A 262 1.39 5.75 15.60
CA VAL A 262 1.62 4.44 14.97
C VAL A 262 2.98 3.89 15.39
N GLY A 263 4.03 4.70 15.30
CA GLY A 263 5.38 4.30 15.72
C GLY A 263 5.47 3.92 17.19
N LEU A 264 4.79 4.67 18.08
CA LEU A 264 4.71 4.36 19.50
C LEU A 264 3.93 3.06 19.76
N ALA A 265 2.78 2.89 19.12
CA ALA A 265 1.95 1.69 19.27
C ALA A 265 2.63 0.43 18.72
N ALA A 266 3.52 0.57 17.73
CA ALA A 266 4.26 -0.53 17.13
C ALA A 266 5.55 -0.91 17.87
N GLY A 267 5.95 -0.20 18.94
CA GLY A 267 7.16 -0.53 19.71
C GLY A 267 8.43 0.25 19.32
N GLY A 268 8.30 1.38 18.62
CA GLY A 268 9.39 2.35 18.39
C GLY A 268 9.86 2.45 16.94
N THR A 269 10.36 3.64 16.53
CA THR A 269 10.86 3.92 15.16
C THR A 269 11.89 5.06 15.19
N ARG A 270 12.70 5.19 14.13
CA ARG A 270 13.61 6.33 13.91
C ARG A 270 12.81 7.61 13.59
N GLN A 271 12.96 8.66 14.39
CA GLN A 271 12.18 9.91 14.29
C GLN A 271 12.18 10.56 12.90
N ALA A 272 13.32 10.58 12.20
CA ALA A 272 13.44 11.28 10.90
C ALA A 272 12.55 10.71 9.78
N SER A 273 12.29 9.40 9.78
CA SER A 273 11.38 8.79 8.79
C SER A 273 9.92 9.09 9.11
N LEU A 274 9.57 9.26 10.39
CA LEU A 274 8.22 9.59 10.83
C LEU A 274 7.82 11.02 10.45
N THR A 275 8.73 11.98 10.59
CA THR A 275 8.43 13.38 10.26
C THR A 275 7.99 13.53 8.80
N ARG A 276 8.73 12.93 7.87
CA ARG A 276 8.40 12.99 6.42
C ARG A 276 7.08 12.29 6.10
N ALA A 277 6.77 11.20 6.79
CA ALA A 277 5.56 10.43 6.55
C ALA A 277 4.28 11.16 7.02
N GLY A 278 4.41 12.10 7.96
CA GLY A 278 3.31 12.96 8.41
C GLY A 278 3.14 14.26 7.62
N ASP A 279 4.18 14.71 6.92
CA ASP A 279 4.15 15.92 6.08
C ASP A 279 3.63 15.59 4.67
N LEU A 280 2.32 15.36 4.59
CA LEU A 280 1.65 14.92 3.36
C LEU A 280 1.04 16.11 2.61
N PRO A 281 1.17 16.20 1.27
CA PRO A 281 0.35 17.11 0.48
C PRO A 281 -1.12 16.68 0.50
N VAL A 282 -2.04 17.54 0.04
CA VAL A 282 -3.46 17.19 -0.06
C VAL A 282 -3.64 15.94 -0.94
N ALA A 283 -4.54 15.05 -0.51
CA ALA A 283 -4.74 13.70 -1.06
C ALA A 283 -3.49 12.79 -1.07
N GLY A 284 -2.36 13.24 -0.52
CA GLY A 284 -1.20 12.38 -0.27
C GLY A 284 -1.46 11.45 0.91
N PHE A 285 -0.85 10.27 0.87
CA PHE A 285 -0.93 9.30 1.95
C PHE A 285 0.40 8.60 2.21
N SER A 286 0.60 8.20 3.46
CA SER A 286 1.68 7.32 3.87
C SER A 286 1.12 5.97 4.30
N VAL A 287 1.73 4.89 3.84
CA VAL A 287 1.42 3.51 4.23
C VAL A 287 2.47 3.07 5.24
N LEU A 288 2.04 2.85 6.48
CA LEU A 288 2.90 2.38 7.57
C LEU A 288 2.69 0.89 7.77
N HIS A 289 3.66 0.09 7.33
CA HIS A 289 3.58 -1.37 7.37
C HIS A 289 4.02 -1.89 8.73
N LEU A 290 3.14 -2.67 9.36
CA LEU A 290 3.30 -3.24 10.69
C LEU A 290 3.25 -4.77 10.62
N SER A 291 4.01 -5.45 11.46
CA SER A 291 3.97 -6.91 11.52
C SER A 291 2.72 -7.41 12.23
N VAL A 292 2.02 -8.38 11.62
CA VAL A 292 0.98 -9.16 12.28
C VAL A 292 1.62 -10.16 13.26
N ASP A 293 2.72 -10.80 12.83
CA ASP A 293 3.37 -11.87 13.59
C ASP A 293 4.20 -11.33 14.78
N LYS A 294 4.70 -10.09 14.69
CA LYS A 294 5.47 -9.41 15.73
C LYS A 294 5.03 -7.95 15.93
N PRO A 295 3.84 -7.68 16.52
CA PRO A 295 3.29 -6.32 16.60
C PRO A 295 4.15 -5.27 17.33
N GLY A 296 5.16 -5.69 18.10
CA GLY A 296 6.12 -4.82 18.80
C GLY A 296 7.45 -4.59 18.09
N SER A 297 7.60 -5.00 16.82
CA SER A 297 8.86 -4.88 16.05
C SER A 297 9.11 -3.49 15.46
N GLY A 298 8.29 -2.50 15.82
CA GLY A 298 8.27 -1.19 15.18
C GLY A 298 7.58 -1.21 13.82
N ILE A 299 7.66 -0.07 13.12
CA ILE A 299 7.23 0.04 11.74
C ILE A 299 8.27 -0.65 10.84
N ILE A 300 7.82 -1.63 10.05
CA ILE A 300 8.68 -2.42 9.16
C ILE A 300 9.13 -1.59 7.96
N ALA A 301 8.19 -0.85 7.37
CA ALA A 301 8.44 -0.01 6.21
C ALA A 301 7.45 1.16 6.18
N ILE A 302 7.87 2.26 5.56
CA ILE A 302 7.01 3.40 5.27
C ILE A 302 7.19 3.74 3.78
N GLU A 303 6.08 3.92 3.10
CA GLU A 303 6.03 4.45 1.74
C GLU A 303 5.02 5.61 1.67
N THR A 304 5.32 6.60 0.83
CA THR A 304 4.51 7.82 0.70
C THR A 304 4.13 7.99 -0.76
N HIS A 305 2.84 8.24 -0.98
CA HIS A 305 2.23 8.36 -2.30
C HIS A 305 1.50 9.69 -2.41
N VAL A 306 1.54 10.26 -3.61
CA VAL A 306 0.89 11.52 -3.95
C VAL A 306 -0.05 11.30 -5.13
N PRO A 307 -1.17 12.04 -5.23
CA PRO A 307 -2.10 11.89 -6.34
C PRO A 307 -1.40 12.22 -7.67
N GLN A 308 -1.51 11.32 -8.65
CA GLN A 308 -1.09 11.59 -10.02
C GLN A 308 -2.31 12.10 -10.80
N LEU A 309 -2.32 13.40 -11.09
CA LEU A 309 -3.33 14.00 -11.96
C LEU A 309 -2.81 13.93 -13.40
N ALA A 310 -3.63 13.36 -14.29
CA ALA A 310 -3.39 13.34 -15.73
C ALA A 310 -3.45 14.75 -16.34
#